data_AF-A5ZYC8-F1
#
_entry.id   AF-A5ZYC8-F1
#
_cell.length_a   1.000
_cell.length_b   1.000
_cell.length_c   1.000
_cell.angle_alpha   90.00
_cell.angle_beta   90.00
_cell.angle_gamma   90.00
#
_symmetry.space_group_name_H-M   'P 1'
#
loop_
_entity.id
_entity.type
_entity.pdbx_description
1 polymer ?
#
loop_
_entity_poly.entity_id
_entity_poly.type
_entity_poly.pdbx_seq_one_letter_code
_entity_poly.pdbx_strand_id
1 'polypeptide(L)' 'MHCEHCVKAVTEAINKIDGAAAKVNLSENEAVVSYDRELDDEQLRKIVKDAGYRVVSIK' A
#
# COMPACT_ATOMS: atom_id res chain seq x y z
N MET A 1 -4.37 -6.81 7.99
CA MET A 1 -4.18 -5.60 8.84
C MET A 1 -5.19 -5.67 9.97
N HIS A 2 -4.84 -5.30 11.20
CA HIS A 2 -5.73 -5.54 12.36
C HIS A 2 -6.11 -4.25 13.13
N CYS A 3 -5.64 -3.09 12.68
CA CYS A 3 -5.80 -1.83 13.41
C CYS A 3 -5.83 -0.61 12.48
N GLU A 4 -6.49 0.47 12.87
CA GLU A 4 -6.52 1.72 12.09
C GLU A 4 -5.13 2.35 11.92
N HIS A 5 -4.26 2.22 12.94
CA HIS A 5 -2.86 2.64 12.82
C HIS A 5 -2.11 1.86 11.74
N CYS A 6 -2.46 0.59 11.54
CA CYS A 6 -1.83 -0.31 10.59
C CYS A 6 -2.20 0.11 9.15
N VAL A 7 -3.48 0.46 8.95
CA VAL A 7 -4.03 1.01 7.71
C VAL A 7 -3.34 2.33 7.36
N LYS A 8 -3.22 3.22 8.35
CA LYS A 8 -2.62 4.53 8.16
C LYS A 8 -1.15 4.41 7.75
N ALA A 9 -0.37 3.56 8.41
CA ALA A 9 1.04 3.34 8.07
C ALA A 9 1.24 2.88 6.62
N VAL A 10 0.44 1.91 6.14
CA VAL A 10 0.52 1.44 4.74
C VAL A 10 0.10 2.52 3.77
N THR A 11 -0.99 3.23 4.07
CA THR A 11 -1.51 4.32 3.24
C THR A 11 -0.46 5.44 3.08
N GLU A 12 0.13 5.88 4.20
CA GLU A 12 1.18 6.90 4.20
C GLU A 12 2.46 6.43 3.50
N ALA A 13 2.84 5.16 3.64
CA ALA A 13 4.01 4.61 2.97
C ALA A 13 3.85 4.63 1.45
N ILE A 14 2.68 4.25 0.93
CA ILE A 14 2.41 4.25 -0.52
C ILE A 14 2.22 5.68 -1.05
N ASN A 15 1.56 6.56 -0.29
CA ASN A 15 1.37 7.98 -0.70
C ASN A 15 2.66 8.80 -0.74
N LYS A 16 3.77 8.30 -0.18
CA LYS A 16 5.10 8.91 -0.34
C LYS A 16 5.70 8.66 -1.72
N ILE A 17 5.16 7.72 -2.49
CA ILE A 17 5.56 7.52 -3.88
C ILE A 17 4.99 8.68 -4.68
N ASP A 18 5.88 9.44 -5.32
CA ASP A 18 5.49 10.52 -6.21
C ASP A 18 4.59 9.98 -7.35
N GLY A 19 3.43 10.61 -7.54
CA GLY A 19 2.41 10.17 -8.50
C GLY A 19 1.63 8.92 -8.08
N ALA A 20 1.63 8.52 -6.81
CA ALA A 20 0.79 7.43 -6.29
C ALA A 20 -0.15 7.89 -5.16
N ALA A 21 -1.34 7.30 -5.13
CA ALA A 21 -2.32 7.45 -4.07
C ALA A 21 -2.88 6.09 -3.68
N ALA A 22 -2.89 5.77 -2.40
CA ALA A 22 -3.44 4.54 -1.85
C ALA A 22 -4.67 4.82 -1.00
N LYS A 23 -5.63 3.90 -1.10
CA LYS A 23 -6.78 3.80 -0.22
C LYS A 23 -6.86 2.39 0.33
N VAL A 24 -6.68 2.24 1.64
CA VAL A 24 -6.71 0.95 2.32
C VAL A 24 -8.10 0.70 2.91
N ASN A 25 -8.65 -0.48 2.64
CA ASN A 25 -9.88 -0.99 3.22
C ASN A 25 -9.54 -2.04 4.28
N LEU A 26 -9.75 -1.70 5.55
CA LEU A 26 -9.47 -2.59 6.68
C LEU A 26 -10.38 -3.83 6.70
N SER A 27 -11.66 -3.66 6.34
CA SER A 27 -12.64 -4.74 6.32
C SER A 27 -12.24 -5.83 5.33
N GLU A 28 -11.82 -5.41 4.13
CA GLU A 28 -11.40 -6.31 3.05
C GLU A 28 -9.93 -6.70 3.12
N ASN A 29 -9.15 -6.11 4.04
CA ASN A 29 -7.70 -6.26 4.12
C ASN A 29 -6.97 -5.93 2.80
N GLU A 30 -7.50 -4.99 2.04
CA GLU A 30 -7.01 -4.65 0.70
C GLU A 30 -6.53 -3.19 0.64
N ALA A 31 -5.55 -2.92 -0.24
CA ALA A 31 -5.11 -1.58 -0.57
C ALA A 31 -5.34 -1.35 -2.07
N VAL A 32 -6.14 -0.35 -2.41
CA VAL A 32 -6.31 0.12 -3.79
C VAL A 32 -5.31 1.23 -4.04
N VAL A 33 -4.44 1.05 -5.02
CA VAL A 33 -3.42 2.03 -5.39
C VAL A 33 -3.75 2.60 -6.77
N SER A 34 -3.82 3.91 -6.86
CA SER A 34 -3.94 4.67 -8.11
C SER A 34 -2.61 5.35 -8.38
N TYR A 35 -2.14 5.33 -9.62
CA TYR A 35 -0.87 5.92 -9.99
C TYR A 35 -0.94 6.56 -11.38
N ASP A 36 -0.34 7.74 -11.51
CA ASP A 36 -0.34 8.52 -12.75
C ASP A 36 0.77 8.07 -13.73
N ARG A 37 1.67 7.20 -13.26
CA ARG A 37 2.77 6.59 -14.01
C ARG A 37 2.87 5.12 -13.68
N GLU A 38 3.41 4.32 -14.59
CA GLU A 38 3.63 2.89 -14.34
C GLU A 38 4.48 2.69 -13.08
N LEU A 39 3.90 2.02 -12.08
CA LEU A 39 4.60 1.62 -10.87
C LEU A 39 4.94 0.15 -10.96
N ASP A 40 6.18 -0.16 -10.61
CA ASP A 40 6.62 -1.53 -10.52
C ASP A 40 6.05 -2.22 -9.27
N ASP A 41 5.45 -3.39 -9.47
CA ASP A 41 4.85 -4.21 -8.41
C ASP A 41 5.88 -4.57 -7.32
N GLU A 42 7.14 -4.80 -7.69
CA GLU A 42 8.21 -5.10 -6.74
C GLU A 42 8.50 -3.88 -5.85
N GLN A 43 8.45 -2.68 -6.42
CA GLN A 43 8.60 -1.43 -5.69
C GLN A 43 7.47 -1.22 -4.67
N LEU A 44 6.21 -1.48 -5.05
CA LEU A 44 5.06 -1.46 -4.13
C LEU A 44 5.22 -2.49 -3.01
N ARG A 45 5.59 -3.73 -3.35
CA ARG A 45 5.85 -4.78 -2.34
C ARG A 45 6.92 -4.39 -1.35
N LYS A 46 8.01 -3.77 -1.83
CA LYS A 46 9.11 -3.33 -0.98
C LYS A 46 8.65 -2.27 0.02
N ILE A 47 7.87 -1.29 -0.42
CA ILE A 47 7.37 -0.21 0.44
C ILE A 47 6.44 -0.75 1.52
N VAL A 48 5.52 -1.64 1.16
CA VAL A 48 4.63 -2.30 2.12
C VAL A 48 5.42 -3.18 3.10
N LYS A 49 6.48 -3.85 2.63
CA LYS A 49 7.41 -4.62 3.47
C LYS A 49 8.19 -3.75 4.45
N ASP A 50 8.67 -2.60 4.00
CA ASP A 50 9.38 -1.62 4.83
C ASP A 50 8.47 -1.04 5.92
N ALA A 51 7.18 -0.88 5.60
CA ALA A 51 6.14 -0.53 6.57
C ALA A 51 5.80 -1.67 7.56
N GLY A 52 6.40 -2.86 7.42
CA GLY A 52 6.22 -4.01 8.31
C GLY A 52 5.13 -5.00 7.87
N TYR A 53 4.66 -4.94 6.63
CA TYR A 53 3.56 -5.76 6.12
C TYR A 53 3.98 -6.64 4.94
N ARG A 54 3.33 -7.80 4.77
CA ARG A 54 3.57 -8.68 3.62
C ARG A 54 2.43 -8.53 2.62
N VAL A 55 2.78 -8.22 1.37
CA VAL A 55 1.84 -8.30 0.24
C VAL A 55 1.65 -9.76 -0.14
N VAL A 56 0.40 -10.23 -0.17
CA VAL A 56 0.03 -11.62 -0.51
C VAL A 56 -0.24 -11.76 -2.00
N SER A 57 -0.85 -10.75 -2.62
CA SER A 57 -1.22 -10.73 -4.04
C SER A 57 -1.36 -9.29 -4.51
N ILE A 58 -1.08 -9.04 -5.78
CA ILE A 58 -1.39 -7.82 -6.52
C ILE A 58 -2.22 -8.30 -7.73
N LYS A 59 -3.30 -7.59 -8.04
CA LYS A 59 -4.27 -7.95 -9.08
C LYS A 59 -4.65 -6.73 -9.89
#